data_AF-A0A7Z9UCP8-F1
#
_entry.id   AF-A0A7Z9UCP8-F1
#
_cell.length_a   1.000
_cell.length_b   1.000
_cell.length_c   1.000
_cell.angle_alpha   90.00
_cell.angle_beta   90.00
_cell.angle_gamma   90.00
#
_symmetry.space_group_name_H-M   'P 1'
#
loop_
_entity.id
_entity.type
_entity.pdbx_description
1 polymer ?
#
loop_
_entity_poly.entity_id
_entity_poly.type
_entity_poly.pdbx_seq_one_letter_code
_entity_poly.pdbx_strand_id
1 'polypeptide(L)'
;MGQISLNTHLPVWAQKASTQAQEAVEKAASGQPASDSLFLDRPNAEEATTDIGLRRDYLIQIRNMDENPEFDSALGQPGKVAWTGHEAYFQGNSLNGSMDIIGKDSVSRYRYQSRQVDYQFLHSDGDYEVGRLNLGAPSQSLRLSTESLEAPRVEVPKSTYFEATTNASEILKALPDSSEEAIFRQVFLDGTKSMVDVRKEIESKLTQGIESCGLSTEQKSKLQNHFQNLHSGTPRKLYQDLLHFWKETKSPELAELKETAGLWQAMEDFPKLQADGVGRSSEYYISPQHLNFRAASLGWDFDAVSGLPIADTVIVGGGPGGLASAYHLSERGTRTVLFEGGHIGQGFSDAGAKSVHQLRTNGAASNLIYTANNNQLGVDVSMQRHLGENRKKCKEAREGWYEAVGEKEHGFSFGTADEVAPPANRGELFEHMAHVAHGLALNYPDTLVSENCPVTKIEKVDKGENQPHLFKVTTENGHQVLTRSLVMATGFVGGDGEHARSLKLFEELEQQPNSGWTI
;
A
#
# COMPACT_ATOMS: atom_id res chain seq x y z
N MET A 1 7.34 -36.40 -24.91
CA MET A 1 7.18 -36.68 -23.47
C MET A 1 5.70 -36.89 -23.23
N GLY A 2 5.32 -38.01 -22.60
CA GLY A 2 3.96 -38.54 -22.62
C GLY A 2 2.94 -37.67 -21.88
N GLN A 3 1.74 -37.55 -22.45
CA GLN A 3 0.56 -37.01 -21.77
C GLN A 3 0.29 -37.82 -20.50
N ILE A 4 0.38 -37.20 -19.33
CA ILE A 4 -0.30 -37.74 -18.15
C ILE A 4 -1.79 -37.68 -18.43
N SER A 5 -2.43 -38.85 -18.47
CA SER A 5 -3.88 -38.98 -18.54
C SER A 5 -4.47 -38.57 -17.18
N LEU A 6 -4.81 -37.28 -17.03
CA LEU A 6 -5.43 -36.65 -15.85
C LEU A 6 -6.81 -37.24 -15.46
N ASN A 7 -7.22 -38.39 -16.00
CA ASN A 7 -8.45 -39.07 -15.62
C ASN A 7 -8.22 -40.22 -14.63
N THR A 8 -6.98 -40.62 -14.34
CA THR A 8 -6.71 -41.81 -13.50
C THR A 8 -7.02 -41.61 -12.03
N HIS A 9 -7.03 -40.38 -11.54
CA HIS A 9 -7.24 -40.06 -10.11
C HIS A 9 -8.65 -39.54 -9.82
N LEU A 10 -9.44 -39.24 -10.86
CA LEU A 10 -10.77 -38.67 -10.68
C LEU A 10 -11.78 -39.72 -10.19
N PRO A 11 -12.68 -39.34 -9.27
CA PRO A 11 -13.86 -40.16 -8.96
C PRO A 11 -14.65 -40.51 -10.22
N VAL A 12 -15.28 -41.69 -10.24
CA VAL A 12 -16.02 -42.20 -11.42
C VAL A 12 -17.06 -41.19 -11.93
N TRP A 13 -17.75 -40.50 -11.01
CA TRP A 13 -18.73 -39.47 -11.36
C TRP A 13 -18.10 -38.28 -12.11
N ALA A 14 -16.90 -37.88 -11.70
CA ALA A 14 -16.19 -36.73 -12.26
C ALA A 14 -15.53 -37.04 -13.61
N GLN A 15 -15.16 -38.30 -13.87
CA GLN A 15 -14.52 -38.69 -15.14
C GLN A 15 -15.39 -38.35 -16.36
N LYS A 16 -16.69 -38.69 -16.30
CA LYS A 16 -17.63 -38.42 -17.39
C LYS A 16 -17.87 -36.91 -17.55
N ALA A 17 -18.09 -36.20 -16.44
CA ALA A 17 -18.32 -34.75 -16.45
C ALA A 17 -17.11 -33.98 -16.99
N SER A 18 -15.91 -34.38 -16.60
CA SER A 18 -14.62 -33.86 -17.07
C SER A 18 -14.47 -33.91 -18.58
N THR A 19 -14.81 -35.06 -19.20
CA THR A 19 -14.77 -35.22 -20.66
C THR A 19 -15.80 -34.35 -21.35
N GLN A 20 -17.04 -34.32 -20.84
CA GLN A 20 -18.11 -33.50 -21.41
C GLN A 20 -17.78 -32.00 -21.35
N ALA A 21 -17.25 -31.53 -20.22
CA ALA A 21 -16.83 -30.15 -20.03
C ALA A 21 -15.71 -29.76 -21.00
N GLN A 22 -14.75 -30.65 -21.25
CA GLN A 22 -13.68 -30.40 -22.21
C GLN A 22 -14.19 -30.32 -23.65
N GLU A 23 -15.08 -31.22 -24.06
CA GLU A 23 -15.74 -31.16 -25.37
C GLU A 23 -16.54 -29.88 -25.56
N ALA A 24 -17.22 -29.40 -24.50
CA ALA A 24 -17.99 -28.16 -24.54
C ALA A 24 -17.08 -26.94 -24.80
N VAL A 25 -15.92 -26.87 -24.16
CA VAL A 25 -14.94 -25.79 -24.42
C VAL A 25 -14.39 -25.84 -25.84
N GLU A 26 -14.06 -27.01 -26.38
CA GLU A 26 -13.55 -27.09 -27.76
C GLU A 26 -14.62 -26.72 -28.79
N LYS A 27 -15.90 -27.07 -28.54
CA LYS A 27 -17.01 -26.59 -29.35
C LYS A 27 -17.15 -25.07 -29.29
N ALA A 28 -17.16 -24.48 -28.09
CA ALA A 28 -17.25 -23.03 -27.92
C ALA A 28 -16.05 -22.29 -28.57
N ALA A 29 -14.84 -22.84 -28.44
CA ALA A 29 -13.62 -22.28 -29.03
C ALA A 29 -13.65 -22.30 -30.56
N SER A 30 -14.30 -23.31 -31.17
CA SER A 30 -14.50 -23.42 -32.62
C SER A 30 -15.72 -22.66 -33.13
N GLY A 31 -16.40 -21.89 -32.27
CA GLY A 31 -17.59 -21.12 -32.63
C GLY A 31 -18.87 -21.95 -32.75
N GLN A 32 -18.84 -23.22 -32.35
CA GLN A 32 -20.03 -24.05 -32.22
C GLN A 32 -20.71 -23.79 -30.87
N PRO A 33 -22.04 -23.88 -30.79
CA PRO A 33 -22.73 -23.77 -29.51
C PRO A 33 -22.30 -24.93 -28.59
N ALA A 34 -21.75 -24.57 -27.43
CA ALA A 34 -21.75 -25.46 -26.27
C ALA A 34 -23.23 -25.64 -25.87
N SER A 35 -23.64 -26.85 -25.50
CA SER A 35 -25.05 -27.25 -25.30
C SER A 35 -25.98 -26.19 -24.70
N ASP A 36 -27.27 -26.22 -25.06
CA ASP A 36 -28.33 -25.26 -24.66
C ASP A 36 -28.45 -24.95 -23.15
N SER A 37 -27.83 -25.76 -22.29
CA SER A 37 -27.82 -25.60 -20.83
C SER A 37 -26.58 -24.90 -20.26
N LEU A 38 -25.71 -24.31 -21.08
CA LEU A 38 -24.47 -23.65 -20.62
C LEU A 38 -24.40 -22.18 -21.00
N PHE A 39 -23.98 -21.37 -20.04
CA PHE A 39 -23.74 -19.95 -20.20
C PHE A 39 -22.30 -19.70 -20.64
N LEU A 40 -22.12 -19.00 -21.76
CA LEU A 40 -20.81 -18.63 -22.31
C LEU A 40 -20.42 -17.22 -21.85
N ASP A 41 -19.31 -17.11 -21.14
CA ASP A 41 -18.60 -15.86 -20.86
C ASP A 41 -17.35 -15.75 -21.74
N ARG A 42 -16.97 -14.51 -22.07
CA ARG A 42 -15.69 -14.19 -22.71
C ARG A 42 -14.95 -13.17 -21.84
N PRO A 43 -14.15 -13.65 -20.87
CA PRO A 43 -13.41 -12.78 -19.97
C PRO A 43 -12.54 -11.79 -20.75
N ASN A 44 -12.55 -10.52 -20.34
CA ASN A 44 -11.67 -9.52 -20.90
C ASN A 44 -10.20 -9.76 -20.44
N ALA A 45 -9.27 -8.97 -20.96
CA ALA A 45 -7.84 -9.17 -20.67
C ALA A 45 -7.48 -9.02 -19.18
N GLU A 46 -8.16 -8.12 -18.46
CA GLU A 46 -7.95 -7.90 -17.02
C GLU A 46 -8.49 -9.07 -16.21
N GLU A 47 -9.73 -9.51 -16.51
CA GLU A 47 -10.34 -10.67 -15.87
C GLU A 47 -9.51 -11.94 -16.10
N ALA A 48 -9.06 -12.19 -17.33
CA ALA A 48 -8.21 -13.33 -17.66
C ALA A 48 -6.86 -13.28 -16.91
N THR A 49 -6.28 -12.09 -16.71
CA THR A 49 -5.03 -11.90 -15.97
C THR A 49 -5.20 -12.23 -14.49
N THR A 50 -6.23 -11.66 -13.86
CA THR A 50 -6.56 -11.92 -12.45
C THR A 50 -6.82 -13.40 -12.22
N ASP A 51 -7.63 -14.02 -13.07
CA ASP A 51 -8.01 -15.41 -12.95
C ASP A 51 -6.85 -16.39 -13.16
N ILE A 52 -5.94 -16.09 -14.08
CA ILE A 52 -4.72 -16.89 -14.29
C ILE A 52 -3.80 -16.76 -13.08
N GLY A 53 -3.65 -15.56 -12.52
CA GLY A 53 -2.89 -15.32 -11.30
C GLY A 53 -3.39 -16.21 -10.15
N LEU A 54 -4.68 -16.10 -9.83
CA LEU A 54 -5.34 -16.89 -8.77
C LEU A 54 -5.11 -18.39 -8.93
N ARG A 55 -5.28 -18.91 -10.16
CA ARG A 55 -5.13 -20.34 -10.45
C ARG A 55 -3.69 -20.81 -10.30
N ARG A 56 -2.71 -19.96 -10.63
CA ARG A 56 -1.29 -20.27 -10.46
C ARG A 56 -0.87 -20.26 -9.01
N ASP A 57 -1.42 -19.34 -8.23
CA ASP A 57 -1.16 -19.26 -6.79
C ASP A 57 -1.58 -20.54 -6.08
N TYR A 58 -2.69 -21.19 -6.49
CA TYR A 58 -3.06 -22.49 -5.95
C TYR A 58 -1.97 -23.57 -6.17
N LEU A 59 -1.37 -23.67 -7.36
CA LEU A 59 -0.30 -24.65 -7.59
C LEU A 59 0.94 -24.33 -6.75
N ILE A 60 1.26 -23.05 -6.56
CA ILE A 60 2.36 -22.64 -5.68
C ILE A 60 2.06 -23.05 -4.23
N GLN A 61 0.84 -22.83 -3.75
CA GLN A 61 0.41 -23.22 -2.40
C GLN A 61 0.51 -24.74 -2.19
N ILE A 62 -0.01 -25.54 -3.12
CA ILE A 62 0.06 -27.00 -3.03
C ILE A 62 1.51 -27.49 -3.04
N ARG A 63 2.39 -26.89 -3.85
CA ARG A 63 3.82 -27.20 -3.83
C ARG A 63 4.47 -26.85 -2.50
N ASN A 64 4.15 -25.69 -1.93
CA ASN A 64 4.68 -25.30 -0.63
C ASN A 64 4.20 -26.23 0.49
N MET A 65 3.01 -26.81 0.37
CA MET A 65 2.53 -27.83 1.30
C MET A 65 3.28 -29.16 1.15
N ASP A 66 3.58 -29.60 -0.08
CA ASP A 66 4.43 -30.79 -0.33
C ASP A 66 5.84 -30.63 0.27
N GLU A 67 6.36 -29.39 0.24
CA GLU A 67 7.65 -29.03 0.82
C GLU A 67 7.60 -28.84 2.36
N ASN A 68 6.40 -28.75 2.97
CA ASN A 68 6.22 -28.53 4.40
C ASN A 68 5.43 -29.67 5.10
N PRO A 69 6.12 -30.55 5.84
CA PRO A 69 5.54 -31.78 6.39
C PRO A 69 4.47 -31.57 7.48
N GLU A 70 4.30 -30.37 8.02
CA GLU A 70 3.33 -30.11 9.09
C GLU A 70 1.86 -30.12 8.62
N PHE A 71 1.62 -29.93 7.32
CA PHE A 71 0.27 -29.76 6.75
C PHE A 71 -0.12 -30.83 5.73
N ASP A 72 0.82 -31.68 5.31
CA ASP A 72 0.59 -32.75 4.36
C ASP A 72 0.42 -34.11 5.05
N SER A 73 -0.78 -34.69 4.94
CA SER A 73 -1.05 -36.05 5.44
C SER A 73 -0.66 -37.15 4.44
N ALA A 74 -0.21 -36.81 3.23
CA ALA A 74 0.29 -37.71 2.20
C ALA A 74 1.83 -37.82 2.14
N LEU A 75 2.51 -37.36 3.20
CA LEU A 75 3.96 -37.34 3.40
C LEU A 75 4.71 -38.49 2.70
N GLY A 76 5.63 -38.11 1.80
CA GLY A 76 6.52 -39.03 1.09
C GLY A 76 6.01 -39.53 -0.26
N GLN A 77 4.95 -38.94 -0.80
CA GLN A 77 4.45 -39.21 -2.16
C GLN A 77 4.64 -37.97 -3.06
N PRO A 78 5.78 -37.84 -3.75
CA PRO A 78 6.06 -36.65 -4.58
C PRO A 78 4.93 -36.35 -5.57
N GLY A 79 4.46 -35.10 -5.57
CA GLY A 79 3.36 -34.67 -6.44
C GLY A 79 1.96 -35.02 -5.92
N LYS A 80 1.84 -35.42 -4.64
CA LYS A 80 0.57 -35.62 -3.94
C LYS A 80 0.60 -34.90 -2.59
N VAL A 81 -0.44 -34.12 -2.31
CA VAL A 81 -0.67 -33.50 -0.98
C VAL A 81 -2.08 -33.84 -0.52
N ALA A 82 -2.27 -34.13 0.76
CA ALA A 82 -3.60 -34.39 1.34
C ALA A 82 -3.85 -33.54 2.60
N TRP A 83 -4.99 -32.87 2.66
CA TRP A 83 -5.40 -32.04 3.79
C TRP A 83 -6.93 -32.05 3.95
N THR A 84 -7.43 -32.05 5.19
CA THR A 84 -8.84 -31.81 5.56
C THR A 84 -9.88 -32.25 4.51
N GLY A 85 -9.94 -33.55 4.19
CA GLY A 85 -10.94 -34.11 3.28
C GLY A 85 -10.72 -33.84 1.79
N HIS A 86 -9.54 -33.35 1.42
CA HIS A 86 -9.12 -33.08 0.04
C HIS A 86 -7.78 -33.77 -0.25
N GLU A 87 -7.60 -34.15 -1.51
CA GLU A 87 -6.32 -34.61 -2.05
C GLU A 87 -5.98 -33.80 -3.31
N ALA A 88 -4.77 -33.28 -3.40
CA ALA A 88 -4.23 -32.69 -4.61
C ALA A 88 -3.17 -33.58 -5.25
N TYR A 89 -3.22 -33.66 -6.58
CA TYR A 89 -2.23 -34.30 -7.43
C TYR A 89 -1.68 -33.25 -8.38
N PHE A 90 -0.36 -33.06 -8.42
CA PHE A 90 0.23 -32.02 -9.26
C PHE A 90 1.53 -32.47 -9.93
N GLN A 91 1.86 -31.78 -11.02
CA GLN A 91 3.11 -31.94 -11.73
C GLN A 91 3.58 -30.60 -12.30
N GLY A 92 4.90 -30.39 -12.33
CA GLY A 92 5.49 -29.21 -12.97
C GLY A 92 5.40 -27.96 -12.09
N ASN A 93 5.25 -26.79 -12.71
CA ASN A 93 5.17 -25.49 -12.02
C ASN A 93 4.01 -24.64 -12.55
N SER A 94 3.79 -23.48 -11.94
CA SER A 94 2.71 -22.54 -12.29
C SER A 94 2.77 -21.98 -13.70
N LEU A 95 3.90 -22.13 -14.41
CA LEU A 95 4.02 -21.79 -15.82
C LEU A 95 3.73 -22.99 -16.71
N ASN A 96 4.29 -24.16 -16.40
CA ASN A 96 4.15 -25.37 -17.19
C ASN A 96 3.91 -26.55 -16.26
N GLY A 97 2.65 -26.95 -16.10
CA GLY A 97 2.26 -27.95 -15.12
C GLY A 97 0.79 -28.31 -15.17
N SER A 98 0.37 -29.13 -14.22
CA SER A 98 -1.03 -29.51 -14.02
C SER A 98 -1.31 -29.77 -12.55
N MET A 99 -2.57 -29.61 -12.17
CA MET A 99 -3.03 -29.86 -10.81
C MET A 99 -4.48 -30.33 -10.82
N ASP A 100 -4.76 -31.41 -10.10
CA ASP A 100 -6.11 -31.86 -9.74
C ASP A 100 -6.26 -31.71 -8.24
N ILE A 101 -7.38 -31.14 -7.78
CA ILE A 101 -7.79 -31.10 -6.37
C ILE A 101 -9.11 -31.83 -6.28
N ILE A 102 -9.15 -32.87 -5.45
CA ILE A 102 -10.26 -33.79 -5.31
C ILE A 102 -10.79 -33.67 -3.89
N GLY A 103 -12.02 -33.16 -3.77
CA GLY A 103 -12.79 -33.18 -2.54
C GLY A 103 -13.82 -34.31 -2.55
N LYS A 104 -14.62 -34.38 -1.49
CA LYS A 104 -15.71 -35.36 -1.36
C LYS A 104 -16.75 -35.23 -2.49
N ASP A 105 -17.16 -34.01 -2.77
CA ASP A 105 -18.26 -33.69 -3.68
C ASP A 105 -17.82 -32.78 -4.85
N SER A 106 -16.53 -32.43 -4.93
CA SER A 106 -15.99 -31.51 -5.91
C SER A 106 -14.66 -31.95 -6.49
N VAL A 107 -14.39 -31.54 -7.73
CA VAL A 107 -13.10 -31.71 -8.42
C VAL A 107 -12.73 -30.41 -9.10
N SER A 108 -11.53 -29.90 -8.80
CA SER A 108 -10.93 -28.76 -9.50
C SER A 108 -9.73 -29.24 -10.28
N ARG A 109 -9.62 -28.88 -11.57
CA ARG A 109 -8.53 -29.29 -12.43
C ARG A 109 -7.96 -28.11 -13.18
N TYR A 110 -6.63 -28.08 -13.31
CA TYR A 110 -5.89 -27.01 -13.94
C TYR A 110 -4.77 -27.56 -14.81
N ARG A 111 -4.57 -26.94 -15.97
CA ARG A 111 -3.43 -27.16 -16.86
C ARG A 111 -2.82 -25.81 -17.22
N TYR A 112 -1.56 -25.65 -16.88
CA TYR A 112 -0.78 -24.42 -17.07
C TYR A 112 0.15 -24.59 -18.27
N GLN A 113 0.07 -23.65 -19.23
CA GLN A 113 0.84 -23.65 -20.48
C GLN A 113 1.35 -22.24 -20.79
N SER A 114 2.41 -21.83 -20.09
CA SER A 114 2.91 -20.47 -20.08
C SER A 114 1.74 -19.49 -19.97
N ARG A 115 1.46 -18.69 -21.00
CA ARG A 115 0.40 -17.67 -21.04
C ARG A 115 -1.05 -18.19 -21.07
N GLN A 116 -1.27 -19.50 -21.05
CA GLN A 116 -2.60 -20.10 -21.05
C GLN A 116 -2.84 -20.96 -19.81
N VAL A 117 -4.08 -20.92 -19.32
CA VAL A 117 -4.59 -21.87 -18.31
C VAL A 117 -5.92 -22.45 -18.77
N ASP A 118 -5.98 -23.77 -18.88
CA ASP A 118 -7.24 -24.49 -18.99
C ASP A 118 -7.67 -24.95 -17.59
N TYR A 119 -8.93 -24.80 -17.24
CA TYR A 119 -9.44 -25.20 -15.92
C TYR A 119 -10.83 -25.81 -15.97
N GLN A 120 -11.14 -26.60 -14.95
CA GLN A 120 -12.45 -27.20 -14.70
C GLN A 120 -12.75 -27.20 -13.20
N PHE A 121 -14.00 -26.94 -12.87
CA PHE A 121 -14.61 -27.12 -11.56
C PHE A 121 -15.84 -27.98 -11.78
N LEU A 122 -15.89 -29.14 -11.14
CA LEU A 122 -16.96 -30.11 -11.28
C LEU A 122 -17.52 -30.40 -9.89
N HIS A 123 -18.84 -30.44 -9.77
CA HIS A 123 -19.53 -30.79 -8.53
C HIS A 123 -20.43 -32.02 -8.75
N SER A 124 -20.67 -32.79 -7.70
CA SER A 124 -21.34 -34.09 -7.79
C SER A 124 -22.85 -34.00 -8.07
N ASP A 125 -23.45 -32.83 -7.83
CA ASP A 125 -24.84 -32.49 -8.16
C ASP A 125 -25.04 -32.09 -9.64
N GLY A 126 -23.96 -31.97 -10.40
CA GLY A 126 -23.99 -31.64 -11.82
C GLY A 126 -23.61 -30.19 -12.14
N ASP A 127 -23.33 -29.36 -11.13
CA ASP A 127 -22.81 -28.03 -11.35
C ASP A 127 -21.36 -28.07 -11.85
N TYR A 128 -21.05 -27.26 -12.86
CA TYR A 128 -19.69 -27.13 -13.32
C TYR A 128 -19.37 -25.80 -13.99
N GLU A 129 -18.11 -25.41 -13.86
CA GLU A 129 -17.48 -24.32 -14.58
C GLU A 129 -16.26 -24.86 -15.33
N VAL A 130 -16.10 -24.49 -16.59
CA VAL A 130 -14.95 -24.90 -17.40
C VAL A 130 -14.50 -23.74 -18.27
N GLY A 131 -13.20 -23.55 -18.42
CA GLY A 131 -12.71 -22.46 -19.24
C GLY A 131 -11.29 -22.60 -19.73
N ARG A 132 -10.97 -21.74 -20.69
CA ARG A 132 -9.65 -21.52 -21.26
C ARG A 132 -9.36 -20.04 -21.16
N LEU A 133 -8.28 -19.68 -20.49
CA LEU A 133 -7.83 -18.29 -20.33
C LEU A 133 -6.51 -18.15 -21.07
N ASN A 134 -6.38 -17.14 -21.93
CA ASN A 134 -5.19 -16.94 -22.76
C ASN A 134 -4.73 -15.48 -22.72
N LEU A 135 -3.59 -15.22 -22.07
CA LEU A 135 -2.99 -13.88 -21.99
C LEU A 135 -2.25 -13.46 -23.26
N GLY A 136 -1.91 -14.40 -24.14
CA GLY A 136 -1.32 -14.10 -25.45
C GLY A 136 -2.38 -13.71 -26.49
N ALA A 137 -3.62 -14.15 -26.28
CA ALA A 137 -4.77 -13.82 -27.11
C ALA A 137 -6.04 -13.73 -26.25
N PRO A 138 -6.26 -12.64 -25.50
CA PRO A 138 -7.40 -12.52 -24.58
C PRO A 138 -8.76 -12.76 -25.22
N SER A 139 -8.92 -12.40 -26.51
CA SER A 139 -10.13 -12.66 -27.30
C SER A 139 -10.45 -14.15 -27.50
N GLN A 140 -9.48 -15.03 -27.27
CA GLN A 140 -9.64 -16.49 -27.28
C GLN A 140 -9.97 -17.06 -25.89
N SER A 141 -10.01 -16.21 -24.85
CA SER A 141 -10.46 -16.63 -23.53
C SER A 141 -11.97 -16.89 -23.52
N LEU A 142 -12.37 -17.95 -22.84
CA LEU A 142 -13.77 -18.31 -22.68
C LEU A 142 -13.99 -19.07 -21.38
N ARG A 143 -15.22 -18.98 -20.87
CA ARG A 143 -15.72 -19.75 -19.73
C ARG A 143 -17.13 -20.23 -20.05
N LEU A 144 -17.43 -21.45 -19.64
CA LEU A 144 -18.75 -22.06 -19.70
C LEU A 144 -19.16 -22.44 -18.27
N SER A 145 -20.40 -22.16 -17.89
CA SER A 145 -20.96 -22.52 -16.58
C SER A 145 -22.38 -23.07 -16.70
N THR A 146 -22.78 -23.96 -15.79
CA THR A 146 -24.18 -24.38 -15.60
C THR A 146 -25.00 -23.32 -14.86
N GLU A 147 -24.34 -22.48 -14.06
CA GLU A 147 -24.98 -21.35 -13.40
C GLU A 147 -25.09 -20.15 -14.37
N SER A 148 -26.27 -19.51 -14.38
CA SER A 148 -26.46 -18.27 -15.13
C SER A 148 -25.52 -17.19 -14.60
N LEU A 149 -24.66 -16.68 -15.48
CA LEU A 149 -23.80 -15.52 -15.20
C LEU A 149 -24.61 -14.22 -14.96
N GLU A 150 -25.94 -14.26 -15.15
CA GLU A 150 -26.87 -13.18 -14.78
C GLU A 150 -27.33 -13.24 -13.31
N ALA A 151 -27.05 -14.34 -12.58
CA ALA A 151 -26.99 -14.22 -11.14
C ALA A 151 -25.91 -13.18 -10.86
N PRO A 152 -26.21 -12.06 -10.18
CA PRO A 152 -25.21 -11.05 -9.91
C PRO A 152 -24.04 -11.80 -9.30
N ARG A 153 -22.89 -11.81 -10.00
CA ARG A 153 -21.60 -12.12 -9.37
C ARG A 153 -21.72 -11.40 -8.04
N VAL A 154 -21.52 -12.10 -6.92
CA VAL A 154 -21.43 -11.41 -5.64
C VAL A 154 -20.44 -10.30 -5.93
N GLU A 155 -20.94 -9.07 -6.08
CA GLU A 155 -20.11 -7.90 -6.04
C GLU A 155 -19.59 -8.05 -4.63
N VAL A 156 -18.41 -8.65 -4.51
CA VAL A 156 -17.62 -8.59 -3.29
C VAL A 156 -17.68 -7.11 -3.02
N PRO A 157 -18.42 -6.68 -1.97
CA PRO A 157 -18.83 -5.30 -1.88
C PRO A 157 -17.57 -4.50 -2.05
N LYS A 158 -17.48 -3.72 -3.14
CA LYS A 158 -16.42 -2.75 -3.25
C LYS A 158 -16.64 -1.93 -1.99
N SER A 159 -15.81 -2.10 -0.97
CA SER A 159 -15.74 -1.08 0.08
C SER A 159 -15.54 0.18 -0.72
N THR A 160 -16.46 1.14 -0.60
CA THR A 160 -16.46 2.41 -1.35
C THR A 160 -15.02 2.81 -1.58
N TYR A 161 -14.56 2.74 -2.84
CA TYR A 161 -13.15 3.00 -3.18
C TYR A 161 -12.82 4.35 -2.56
N PHE A 162 -12.06 4.33 -1.47
CA PHE A 162 -11.76 5.55 -0.77
C PHE A 162 -10.73 6.25 -1.63
N GLU A 163 -11.07 7.42 -2.16
CA GLU A 163 -10.12 8.24 -2.90
C GLU A 163 -9.10 8.85 -1.93
N ALA A 164 -8.12 8.04 -1.49
CA ALA A 164 -7.03 8.47 -0.61
C ALA A 164 -6.06 9.43 -1.27
N THR A 165 -6.12 9.49 -2.60
CA THR A 165 -5.32 10.36 -3.44
C THR A 165 -6.13 10.88 -4.62
N THR A 166 -5.60 11.85 -5.34
CA THR A 166 -6.21 12.51 -6.49
C THR A 166 -5.14 12.99 -7.48
N ASN A 167 -5.56 13.54 -8.61
CA ASN A 167 -4.67 14.14 -9.60
C ASN A 167 -4.16 15.50 -9.10
N ALA A 168 -2.90 15.56 -8.69
CA ALA A 168 -2.29 16.78 -8.15
C ALA A 168 -2.31 17.93 -9.17
N SER A 169 -2.20 17.64 -10.47
CA SER A 169 -2.23 18.66 -11.51
C SER A 169 -3.61 19.31 -11.64
N GLU A 170 -4.69 18.54 -11.45
CA GLU A 170 -6.06 19.05 -11.50
C GLU A 170 -6.36 19.95 -10.31
N ILE A 171 -5.89 19.60 -9.11
CA ILE A 171 -5.99 20.47 -7.93
C ILE A 171 -5.34 21.83 -8.24
N LEU A 172 -4.10 21.81 -8.72
CA LEU A 172 -3.36 23.06 -8.98
C LEU A 172 -4.00 23.89 -10.10
N LYS A 173 -4.54 23.25 -11.15
CA LYS A 173 -5.27 23.94 -12.23
C LYS A 173 -6.57 24.58 -11.76
N ALA A 174 -7.21 24.01 -10.74
CA ALA A 174 -8.46 24.54 -10.18
C ALA A 174 -8.26 25.76 -9.26
N LEU A 175 -7.02 26.06 -8.85
CA LEU A 175 -6.74 27.22 -8.00
C LEU A 175 -6.97 28.54 -8.77
N PRO A 176 -7.78 29.47 -8.22
CA PRO A 176 -8.02 30.76 -8.87
C PRO A 176 -6.76 31.61 -8.95
N ASP A 177 -6.53 32.30 -10.08
CA ASP A 177 -5.37 33.18 -10.29
C ASP A 177 -5.26 34.30 -9.23
N SER A 178 -6.39 34.73 -8.67
CA SER A 178 -6.47 35.79 -7.67
C SER A 178 -6.31 35.30 -6.23
N SER A 179 -6.13 34.00 -6.00
CA SER A 179 -5.99 33.40 -4.67
C SER A 179 -4.54 33.45 -4.19
N GLU A 180 -4.31 33.49 -2.87
CA GLU A 180 -2.95 33.40 -2.31
C GLU A 180 -2.32 32.03 -2.62
N GLU A 181 -3.16 31.01 -2.78
CA GLU A 181 -2.82 29.64 -3.15
C GLU A 181 -2.35 29.50 -4.60
N ALA A 182 -2.57 30.49 -5.46
CA ALA A 182 -2.05 30.49 -6.84
C ALA A 182 -0.51 30.30 -6.90
N ILE A 183 0.18 30.63 -5.80
CA ILE A 183 1.62 30.40 -5.65
C ILE A 183 2.01 28.92 -5.80
N PHE A 184 1.16 27.97 -5.40
CA PHE A 184 1.42 26.54 -5.59
C PHE A 184 1.48 26.20 -7.06
N ARG A 185 0.53 26.70 -7.86
CA ARG A 185 0.52 26.48 -9.30
C ARG A 185 1.73 27.13 -9.97
N GLN A 186 2.05 28.37 -9.60
CA GLN A 186 3.21 29.10 -10.15
C GLN A 186 4.53 28.37 -9.93
N VAL A 187 4.67 27.70 -8.77
CA VAL A 187 5.90 27.00 -8.42
C VAL A 187 5.94 25.57 -8.94
N PHE A 188 4.89 24.79 -8.70
CA PHE A 188 4.91 23.34 -8.95
C PHE A 188 4.37 22.94 -10.32
N LEU A 189 3.57 23.79 -10.97
CA LEU A 189 2.96 23.49 -12.26
C LEU A 189 3.57 24.35 -13.37
N ASP A 190 3.46 25.67 -13.25
CA ASP A 190 3.81 26.61 -14.30
C ASP A 190 5.33 26.86 -14.36
N GLY A 191 6.05 26.63 -13.26
CA GLY A 191 7.48 26.91 -13.12
C GLY A 191 7.84 28.40 -13.26
N THR A 192 6.87 29.31 -13.10
CA THR A 192 7.04 30.76 -13.23
C THR A 192 7.68 31.39 -12.00
N LYS A 193 7.65 30.69 -10.86
CA LYS A 193 8.39 31.04 -9.64
C LYS A 193 9.20 29.85 -9.14
N SER A 194 10.35 30.11 -8.52
CA SER A 194 11.13 29.07 -7.85
C SER A 194 10.78 28.96 -6.38
N MET A 195 10.82 27.75 -5.80
CA MET A 195 10.69 27.56 -4.35
C MET A 195 11.69 28.39 -3.55
N VAL A 196 12.90 28.61 -4.09
CA VAL A 196 13.95 29.40 -3.42
C VAL A 196 13.54 30.87 -3.29
N ASP A 197 12.94 31.44 -4.32
CA ASP A 197 12.51 32.84 -4.30
C ASP A 197 11.28 33.02 -3.41
N VAL A 198 10.33 32.08 -3.48
CA VAL A 198 9.14 32.10 -2.61
C VAL A 198 9.52 31.97 -1.14
N ARG A 199 10.48 31.09 -0.78
CA ARG A 199 11.02 31.01 0.59
C ARG A 199 11.55 32.36 1.06
N LYS A 200 12.37 33.03 0.25
CA LYS A 200 12.92 34.36 0.61
C LYS A 200 11.82 35.41 0.79
N GLU A 201 10.81 35.42 -0.08
CA GLU A 201 9.66 36.32 0.04
C GLU A 201 8.91 36.10 1.36
N ILE A 202 8.61 34.85 1.69
CA ILE A 202 7.91 34.48 2.93
C ILE A 202 8.76 34.77 4.17
N GLU A 203 10.04 34.38 4.18
CA GLU A 203 10.97 34.66 5.28
C GLU A 203 11.09 36.16 5.56
N SER A 204 11.16 36.99 4.51
CA SER A 204 11.19 38.44 4.64
C SER A 204 9.90 38.99 5.26
N LYS A 205 8.74 38.54 4.78
CA LYS A 205 7.43 38.93 5.31
C LYS A 205 7.28 38.54 6.78
N LEU A 206 7.65 37.32 7.14
CA LEU A 206 7.60 36.83 8.52
C LEU A 206 8.54 37.61 9.43
N THR A 207 9.79 37.86 9.00
CA THR A 207 10.78 38.60 9.82
C THR A 207 10.28 40.01 10.13
N GLN A 208 9.84 40.76 9.11
CA GLN A 208 9.32 42.12 9.28
C GLN A 208 8.04 42.16 10.14
N GLY A 209 7.15 41.19 9.94
CA GLY A 209 5.92 41.08 10.72
C GLY A 209 6.17 40.73 12.19
N ILE A 210 7.11 39.83 12.48
CA ILE A 210 7.49 39.46 13.85
C ILE A 210 8.11 40.67 14.58
N GLU A 211 8.94 41.46 13.90
CA GLU A 211 9.52 42.68 14.47
C GLU A 211 8.47 43.73 14.83
N SER A 212 7.46 43.91 13.97
CA SER A 212 6.43 44.94 14.12
C SER A 212 5.23 44.54 14.98
N CYS A 213 4.97 43.25 15.18
CA CYS A 213 3.80 42.79 15.96
C CYS A 213 3.88 43.11 17.46
N GLY A 214 2.73 43.07 18.14
CA GLY A 214 2.59 43.35 19.58
C GLY A 214 3.14 42.30 20.57
N LEU A 215 4.00 41.37 20.15
CA LEU A 215 4.58 40.34 21.03
C LEU A 215 5.63 40.89 22.00
N SER A 216 5.85 40.19 23.12
CA SER A 216 6.92 40.51 24.06
C SER A 216 8.31 40.29 23.44
N THR A 217 9.34 40.93 23.98
CA THR A 217 10.73 40.74 23.53
C THR A 217 11.17 39.27 23.59
N GLU A 218 10.74 38.53 24.61
CA GLU A 218 11.05 37.11 24.76
C GLU A 218 10.37 36.26 23.67
N GLN A 219 9.08 36.52 23.40
CA GLN A 219 8.33 35.83 22.34
C GLN A 219 8.93 36.12 20.96
N LYS A 220 9.29 37.37 20.68
CA LYS A 220 9.97 37.76 19.43
C LYS A 220 11.32 37.06 19.28
N SER A 221 12.13 37.05 20.33
CA SER A 221 13.42 36.35 20.35
C SER A 221 13.26 34.85 20.08
N LYS A 222 12.26 34.20 20.70
CA LYS A 222 11.93 32.80 20.42
C LYS A 222 11.65 32.55 18.93
N LEU A 223 10.81 33.38 18.31
CA LEU A 223 10.48 33.24 16.89
C LEU A 223 11.68 33.54 15.97
N GLN A 224 12.48 34.55 16.31
CA GLN A 224 13.68 34.93 15.55
C GLN A 224 14.76 33.84 15.58
N ASN A 225 14.87 33.09 16.68
CA ASN A 225 15.83 31.97 16.77
C ASN A 225 15.56 30.85 15.75
N HIS A 226 14.31 30.67 15.31
CA HIS A 226 13.99 29.68 14.27
C HIS A 226 14.64 30.01 12.91
N PHE A 227 14.87 31.30 12.62
CA PHE A 227 15.56 31.74 11.39
C PHE A 227 17.09 31.63 11.47
N GLN A 228 17.66 31.50 12.67
CA GLN A 228 19.12 31.34 12.83
C GLN A 228 19.57 29.91 12.48
N ASN A 229 18.68 28.93 12.64
CA ASN A 229 18.92 27.52 12.34
C ASN A 229 17.85 27.00 11.38
N LEU A 230 17.81 27.55 10.16
CA LEU A 230 16.86 27.14 9.14
C LEU A 230 17.04 25.65 8.81
N HIS A 231 15.97 24.87 8.98
CA HIS A 231 15.86 23.48 8.59
C HIS A 231 14.45 23.16 8.09
N SER A 232 14.21 21.95 7.59
CA SER A 232 12.94 21.60 6.91
C SER A 232 11.70 21.73 7.81
N GLY A 233 11.86 21.66 9.13
CA GLY A 233 10.80 21.80 10.13
C GLY A 233 10.63 23.21 10.70
N THR A 234 11.43 24.18 10.26
CA THR A 234 11.31 25.59 10.70
C THR A 234 9.91 26.16 10.48
N PRO A 235 9.25 26.00 9.31
CA PRO A 235 7.94 26.62 9.07
C PRO A 235 6.87 26.06 10.01
N ARG A 236 6.91 24.75 10.28
CA ARG A 236 6.05 24.06 11.24
C ARG A 236 6.19 24.62 12.66
N LYS A 237 7.43 24.78 13.13
CA LYS A 237 7.71 25.33 14.47
C LYS A 237 7.24 26.78 14.59
N LEU A 238 7.50 27.60 13.56
CA LEU A 238 7.00 28.97 13.48
C LEU A 238 5.47 29.01 13.54
N TYR A 239 4.80 28.18 12.74
CA TYR A 239 3.33 28.06 12.74
C TYR A 239 2.79 27.69 14.13
N GLN A 240 3.38 26.69 14.79
CA GLN A 240 2.94 26.24 16.11
C GLN A 240 3.10 27.32 17.19
N ASP A 241 4.24 28.00 17.23
CA ASP A 241 4.49 29.10 18.17
C ASP A 241 3.56 30.29 17.92
N LEU A 242 3.38 30.69 16.64
CA LEU A 242 2.46 31.76 16.25
C LEU A 242 1.00 31.42 16.56
N LEU A 243 0.57 30.17 16.32
CA LEU A 243 -0.76 29.68 16.68
C LEU A 243 -0.98 29.73 18.19
N HIS A 244 0.03 29.37 18.99
CA HIS A 244 -0.05 29.44 20.44
C HIS A 244 -0.25 30.88 20.92
N PHE A 245 0.59 31.81 20.47
CA PHE A 245 0.46 33.23 20.83
C PHE A 245 -0.84 33.86 20.31
N TRP A 246 -1.30 33.46 19.12
CA TRP A 246 -2.59 33.89 18.60
C TRP A 246 -3.75 33.36 19.45
N LYS A 247 -3.69 32.13 19.97
CA LYS A 247 -4.75 31.60 20.85
C LYS A 247 -4.89 32.41 22.13
N GLU A 248 -3.80 32.95 22.65
CA GLU A 248 -3.78 33.78 23.87
C GLU A 248 -4.27 35.21 23.62
N THR A 249 -3.87 35.81 22.50
CA THR A 249 -4.08 37.24 22.23
C THR A 249 -5.22 37.55 21.27
N LYS A 250 -5.55 36.62 20.36
CA LYS A 250 -6.48 36.78 19.24
C LYS A 250 -6.14 37.97 18.31
N SER A 251 -4.87 38.36 18.22
CA SER A 251 -4.42 39.46 17.35
C SER A 251 -4.58 39.14 15.86
N PRO A 252 -5.16 40.04 15.04
CA PRO A 252 -5.21 39.90 13.58
C PRO A 252 -3.83 39.80 12.92
N GLU A 253 -2.84 40.55 13.40
CA GLU A 253 -1.47 40.53 12.88
C GLU A 253 -0.83 39.14 13.06
N LEU A 254 -1.05 38.53 14.23
CA LEU A 254 -0.58 37.17 14.50
C LEU A 254 -1.35 36.11 13.70
N ALA A 255 -2.62 36.38 13.38
CA ALA A 255 -3.37 35.51 12.47
C ALA A 255 -2.71 35.50 11.09
N GLU A 256 -2.37 36.67 10.52
CA GLU A 256 -1.72 36.77 9.21
C GLU A 256 -0.33 36.11 9.20
N LEU A 257 0.48 36.32 10.24
CA LEU A 257 1.80 35.69 10.35
C LEU A 257 1.68 34.18 10.47
N LYS A 258 0.70 33.69 11.25
CA LYS A 258 0.42 32.27 11.37
C LYS A 258 0.01 31.69 10.01
N GLU A 259 -0.89 32.33 9.26
CA GLU A 259 -1.27 31.84 7.93
C GLU A 259 -0.08 31.87 6.95
N THR A 260 0.77 32.89 7.01
CA THR A 260 1.98 32.97 6.18
C THR A 260 2.97 31.81 6.49
N ALA A 261 3.19 31.50 7.76
CA ALA A 261 4.00 30.34 8.16
C ALA A 261 3.34 29.00 7.77
N GLY A 262 2.01 28.93 7.85
CA GLY A 262 1.23 27.77 7.41
C GLY A 262 1.32 27.55 5.90
N LEU A 263 1.24 28.61 5.10
CA LEU A 263 1.44 28.58 3.65
C LEU A 263 2.84 28.06 3.32
N TRP A 264 3.87 28.56 3.99
CA TRP A 264 5.23 28.06 3.82
C TRP A 264 5.33 26.56 4.12
N GLN A 265 4.81 26.11 5.26
CA GLN A 265 4.80 24.70 5.61
C GLN A 265 4.08 23.86 4.55
N ALA A 266 2.91 24.29 4.08
CA ALA A 266 2.15 23.57 3.07
C ALA A 266 2.91 23.48 1.73
N MET A 267 3.65 24.52 1.35
CA MET A 267 4.53 24.47 0.17
C MET A 267 5.71 23.51 0.36
N GLU A 268 6.30 23.42 1.56
CA GLU A 268 7.35 22.44 1.85
C GLU A 268 6.83 20.99 1.87
N ASP A 269 5.58 20.79 2.31
CA ASP A 269 4.97 19.47 2.40
C ASP A 269 4.36 19.01 1.08
N PHE A 270 4.00 19.91 0.16
CA PHE A 270 3.35 19.56 -1.10
C PHE A 270 4.13 18.50 -1.92
N PRO A 271 5.46 18.59 -2.10
CA PRO A 271 6.22 17.51 -2.76
C PRO A 271 6.24 16.20 -1.97
N LYS A 272 6.05 16.24 -0.64
CA LYS A 272 6.02 15.05 0.24
C LYS A 272 4.69 14.30 0.16
N LEU A 273 3.65 14.99 -0.28
CA LEU A 273 2.29 14.50 -0.38
C LEU A 273 1.96 13.93 -1.76
N GLN A 274 2.90 13.85 -2.70
CA GLN A 274 2.63 13.32 -4.02
C GLN A 274 3.73 12.41 -4.59
N ALA A 275 3.33 11.47 -5.44
CA ALA A 275 4.24 10.65 -6.23
C ALA A 275 3.72 10.51 -7.67
N ASP A 276 4.53 10.90 -8.65
CA ASP A 276 4.19 10.80 -10.08
C ASP A 276 2.82 11.43 -10.45
N GLY A 277 2.52 12.60 -9.88
CA GLY A 277 1.26 13.32 -10.11
C GLY A 277 0.07 12.84 -9.26
N VAL A 278 0.21 11.74 -8.52
CA VAL A 278 -0.78 11.25 -7.55
C VAL A 278 -0.55 11.95 -6.22
N GLY A 279 -1.49 12.78 -5.77
CA GLY A 279 -1.39 13.54 -4.51
C GLY A 279 -2.34 13.05 -3.43
N ARG A 280 -1.93 13.01 -2.17
CA ARG A 280 -2.78 12.60 -1.04
C ARG A 280 -3.93 13.58 -0.81
N SER A 281 -5.11 13.02 -0.56
CA SER A 281 -6.33 13.78 -0.21
C SER A 281 -6.57 13.86 1.29
N SER A 282 -5.80 13.10 2.09
CA SER A 282 -6.03 12.96 3.53
C SER A 282 -4.73 12.81 4.31
N GLU A 283 -4.70 13.43 5.49
CA GLU A 283 -3.68 13.26 6.52
C GLU A 283 -4.32 12.77 7.82
N TYR A 284 -3.66 11.83 8.48
CA TYR A 284 -4.10 11.22 9.73
C TYR A 284 -3.30 11.81 10.89
N TYR A 285 -3.74 12.95 11.41
CA TYR A 285 -3.18 13.52 12.63
C TYR A 285 -4.19 13.42 13.77
N ILE A 286 -3.77 12.86 14.90
CA ILE A 286 -4.50 12.95 16.17
C ILE A 286 -3.70 13.80 17.15
N SER A 287 -4.36 14.67 17.93
CA SER A 287 -3.67 15.45 18.95
C SER A 287 -3.34 14.59 20.18
N PRO A 288 -2.37 14.99 21.04
CA PRO A 288 -2.05 14.24 22.26
C PRO A 288 -3.26 14.02 23.17
N GLN A 289 -4.12 15.04 23.30
CA GLN A 289 -5.34 14.94 24.11
C GLN A 289 -6.35 13.98 23.47
N HIS A 290 -6.47 13.99 22.14
CA HIS A 290 -7.36 13.09 21.44
C HIS A 290 -6.89 11.64 21.53
N LEU A 291 -5.57 11.40 21.45
CA LEU A 291 -4.98 10.07 21.65
C LEU A 291 -5.36 9.51 23.03
N ASN A 292 -5.14 10.28 24.09
CA ASN A 292 -5.47 9.87 25.45
C ASN A 292 -6.98 9.62 25.63
N PHE A 293 -7.82 10.51 25.07
CA PHE A 293 -9.27 10.35 25.09
C PHE A 293 -9.71 9.07 24.36
N ARG A 294 -9.15 8.80 23.17
CA ARG A 294 -9.45 7.61 22.37
C ARG A 294 -9.05 6.35 23.11
N ALA A 295 -7.81 6.29 23.63
CA ALA A 295 -7.34 5.17 24.44
C ALA A 295 -8.27 4.89 25.64
N ALA A 296 -8.72 5.93 26.35
CA ALA A 296 -9.67 5.79 27.44
C ALA A 296 -11.04 5.27 26.97
N SER A 297 -11.57 5.80 25.85
CA SER A 297 -12.85 5.38 25.29
C SER A 297 -12.86 3.93 24.79
N LEU A 298 -11.69 3.43 24.39
CA LEU A 298 -11.47 2.05 23.95
C LEU A 298 -11.16 1.10 25.12
N GLY A 299 -11.13 1.60 26.35
CA GLY A 299 -10.89 0.78 27.54
C GLY A 299 -9.43 0.31 27.69
N TRP A 300 -8.47 1.07 27.17
CA TRP A 300 -7.05 0.75 27.35
C TRP A 300 -6.62 0.88 28.81
N ASP A 301 -5.54 0.18 29.17
CA ASP A 301 -4.91 0.35 30.48
C ASP A 301 -4.22 1.71 30.57
N PHE A 302 -4.21 2.29 31.77
CA PHE A 302 -3.46 3.51 32.08
C PHE A 302 -2.52 3.24 33.25
N ASP A 303 -1.33 3.81 33.17
CA ASP A 303 -0.39 3.74 34.29
C ASP A 303 -0.85 4.63 35.44
N ALA A 304 -1.00 4.04 36.63
CA ALA A 304 -1.54 4.72 37.81
C ALA A 304 -0.66 5.90 38.29
N VAL A 305 0.65 5.89 38.00
CA VAL A 305 1.57 6.94 38.44
C VAL A 305 1.61 8.10 37.44
N SER A 306 1.84 7.79 36.16
CA SER A 306 1.99 8.82 35.12
C SER A 306 0.68 9.27 34.48
N GLY A 307 -0.40 8.51 34.64
CA GLY A 307 -1.68 8.75 33.98
C GLY A 307 -1.64 8.58 32.45
N LEU A 308 -0.58 7.96 31.92
CA LEU A 308 -0.41 7.74 30.48
C LEU A 308 -1.08 6.43 30.03
N PRO A 309 -1.66 6.39 28.82
CA PRO A 309 -2.19 5.16 28.25
C PRO A 309 -1.06 4.15 27.96
N ILE A 310 -1.37 2.87 28.10
CA ILE A 310 -0.46 1.75 27.85
C ILE A 310 -0.93 1.00 26.59
N ALA A 311 -0.19 1.20 25.50
CA ALA A 311 -0.30 0.42 24.28
C ALA A 311 0.39 -0.95 24.44
N ASP A 312 -0.03 -1.93 23.63
CA ASP A 312 0.70 -3.19 23.52
C ASP A 312 1.95 -3.00 22.67
N THR A 313 1.81 -2.24 21.57
CA THR A 313 2.90 -1.93 20.65
C THR A 313 2.84 -0.48 20.19
N VAL A 314 3.99 0.20 20.21
CA VAL A 314 4.18 1.45 19.49
C VAL A 314 5.10 1.18 18.31
N ILE A 315 4.69 1.64 17.14
CA ILE A 315 5.41 1.57 15.88
C ILE A 315 5.91 2.97 15.55
N VAL A 316 7.19 3.09 15.27
CA VAL A 316 7.84 4.35 14.92
C VAL A 316 8.25 4.28 13.46
N GLY A 317 7.57 5.06 12.60
CA GLY A 317 7.73 5.08 11.15
C GLY A 317 6.52 4.50 10.41
N GLY A 318 5.99 5.25 9.45
CA GLY A 318 4.85 4.96 8.59
C GLY A 318 5.23 4.59 7.15
N GLY A 319 6.42 4.04 6.96
CA GLY A 319 6.83 3.43 5.70
C GLY A 319 6.33 1.97 5.56
N PRO A 320 6.82 1.23 4.56
CA PRO A 320 6.38 -0.14 4.28
C PRO A 320 6.38 -1.06 5.50
N GLY A 321 7.53 -1.17 6.19
CA GLY A 321 7.65 -2.03 7.37
C GLY A 321 6.74 -1.60 8.52
N GLY A 322 6.48 -0.30 8.67
CA GLY A 322 5.65 0.26 9.71
C GLY A 322 4.17 -0.04 9.50
N LEU A 323 3.67 0.23 8.28
CA LEU A 323 2.29 -0.03 7.89
C LEU A 323 1.97 -1.54 7.90
N ALA A 324 2.87 -2.38 7.38
CA ALA A 324 2.69 -3.83 7.42
C ALA A 324 2.67 -4.38 8.85
N SER A 325 3.56 -3.86 9.72
CA SER A 325 3.58 -4.22 11.13
C SER A 325 2.30 -3.77 11.85
N ALA A 326 1.84 -2.54 11.59
CA ALA A 326 0.58 -2.03 12.13
C ALA A 326 -0.56 -2.97 11.75
N TYR A 327 -0.74 -3.24 10.47
CA TYR A 327 -1.81 -4.12 9.99
C TYR A 327 -1.83 -5.47 10.69
N HIS A 328 -0.70 -6.17 10.75
CA HIS A 328 -0.65 -7.50 11.36
C HIS A 328 -0.92 -7.48 12.88
N LEU A 329 -0.62 -6.40 13.56
CA LEU A 329 -0.94 -6.23 14.98
C LEU A 329 -2.42 -5.84 15.16
N SER A 330 -2.92 -4.93 14.34
CA SER A 330 -4.31 -4.47 14.32
C SER A 330 -5.30 -5.59 14.03
N GLU A 331 -5.03 -6.45 13.05
CA GLU A 331 -5.83 -7.65 12.74
C GLU A 331 -5.95 -8.61 13.93
N ARG A 332 -4.94 -8.62 14.82
CA ARG A 332 -4.95 -9.44 16.03
C ARG A 332 -5.61 -8.73 17.22
N GLY A 333 -6.22 -7.57 17.02
CA GLY A 333 -6.83 -6.76 18.08
C GLY A 333 -5.82 -6.19 19.07
N THR A 334 -4.56 -6.01 18.63
CA THR A 334 -3.50 -5.46 19.48
C THR A 334 -3.66 -3.95 19.59
N ARG A 335 -3.54 -3.39 20.81
CA ARG A 335 -3.61 -1.94 21.04
C ARG A 335 -2.37 -1.28 20.46
N THR A 336 -2.51 -0.73 19.27
CA THR A 336 -1.37 -0.32 18.42
C THR A 336 -1.39 1.18 18.22
N VAL A 337 -0.23 1.81 18.39
CA VAL A 337 -0.03 3.22 18.02
C VAL A 337 1.06 3.32 16.97
N LEU A 338 0.77 3.92 15.83
CA LEU A 338 1.75 4.24 14.79
C LEU A 338 2.04 5.74 14.81
N PHE A 339 3.30 6.10 15.03
CA PHE A 339 3.80 7.46 14.88
C PHE A 339 4.67 7.59 13.64
N GLU A 340 4.28 8.47 12.71
CA GLU A 340 5.09 8.86 11.55
C GLU A 340 5.56 10.30 11.71
N GLY A 341 6.85 10.57 11.45
CA GLY A 341 7.46 11.88 11.67
C GLY A 341 7.02 12.96 10.69
N GLY A 342 6.83 12.60 9.43
CA GLY A 342 6.24 13.45 8.40
C GLY A 342 4.94 12.84 7.90
N HIS A 343 4.87 12.53 6.62
CA HIS A 343 3.71 11.87 6.02
C HIS A 343 3.99 10.41 5.71
N ILE A 344 3.01 9.55 5.95
CA ILE A 344 2.99 8.16 5.51
C ILE A 344 3.24 8.11 4.00
N GLY A 345 4.17 7.25 3.61
CA GLY A 345 4.57 7.09 2.21
C GLY A 345 5.48 8.21 1.66
N GLN A 346 5.84 9.24 2.43
CA GLN A 346 6.71 10.34 1.96
C GLN A 346 8.08 9.87 1.45
N GLY A 347 8.60 8.74 1.95
CA GLY A 347 9.84 8.17 1.42
C GLY A 347 9.75 7.77 -0.07
N PHE A 348 8.53 7.63 -0.59
CA PHE A 348 8.23 7.33 -1.98
C PHE A 348 7.74 8.57 -2.76
N SER A 349 7.68 9.74 -2.14
CA SER A 349 7.35 10.99 -2.84
C SER A 349 8.59 11.62 -3.48
N ASP A 350 9.79 11.37 -2.93
CA ASP A 350 11.07 11.89 -3.42
C ASP A 350 11.46 11.32 -4.80
N ALA A 351 11.37 12.16 -5.83
CA ALA A 351 11.82 11.83 -7.19
C ALA A 351 13.35 11.60 -7.28
N GLY A 352 14.10 12.01 -6.27
CA GLY A 352 15.54 11.77 -6.12
C GLY A 352 15.89 10.40 -5.52
N ALA A 353 14.96 9.62 -4.99
CA ALA A 353 15.25 8.37 -4.29
C ALA A 353 15.32 7.14 -5.21
N LYS A 354 16.25 7.14 -6.19
CA LYS A 354 16.42 6.13 -7.29
C LYS A 354 16.23 4.65 -6.93
N SER A 355 16.57 4.23 -5.70
CA SER A 355 16.46 2.85 -5.23
C SER A 355 15.03 2.39 -4.86
N VAL A 356 14.07 3.30 -4.66
CA VAL A 356 12.65 2.99 -4.36
C VAL A 356 11.72 3.18 -5.56
N HIS A 357 12.23 3.48 -6.76
CA HIS A 357 11.39 3.75 -7.93
C HIS A 357 10.67 2.52 -8.48
N GLN A 358 11.15 1.31 -8.16
CA GLN A 358 10.57 0.05 -8.61
C GLN A 358 10.76 -1.02 -7.54
N LEU A 359 9.68 -1.72 -7.19
CA LEU A 359 9.86 -3.01 -6.53
C LEU A 359 10.48 -3.98 -7.53
N ARG A 360 11.45 -4.80 -7.10
CA ARG A 360 12.06 -5.83 -7.96
C ARG A 360 11.17 -7.06 -8.10
N THR A 361 9.96 -7.03 -7.54
CA THR A 361 9.01 -8.13 -7.51
C THR A 361 7.87 -7.88 -8.48
N ASN A 362 7.32 -8.96 -9.03
CA ASN A 362 6.12 -8.96 -9.87
C ASN A 362 4.98 -8.15 -9.20
N GLY A 363 4.18 -7.39 -9.96
CA GLY A 363 3.04 -6.62 -9.46
C GLY A 363 2.03 -7.44 -8.64
N ALA A 364 1.85 -8.73 -8.95
CA ALA A 364 1.02 -9.65 -8.15
C ALA A 364 1.62 -10.00 -6.77
N ALA A 365 2.93 -9.80 -6.60
CA ALA A 365 3.68 -9.99 -5.36
C ALA A 365 4.16 -8.66 -4.74
N SER A 366 3.68 -7.52 -5.25
CA SER A 366 4.08 -6.17 -4.80
C SER A 366 3.26 -5.65 -3.62
N ASN A 367 2.43 -6.52 -3.03
CA ASN A 367 1.58 -6.16 -1.92
C ASN A 367 2.39 -5.81 -0.67
N LEU A 368 2.01 -4.74 0.03
CA LEU A 368 2.75 -4.30 1.20
C LEU A 368 2.66 -5.30 2.35
N ILE A 369 1.49 -5.94 2.45
CA ILE A 369 1.18 -6.90 3.49
C ILE A 369 1.29 -8.30 2.90
N TYR A 370 2.18 -9.11 3.49
CA TYR A 370 2.34 -10.49 3.09
C TYR A 370 1.32 -11.38 3.81
N THR A 371 0.59 -12.19 3.06
CA THR A 371 -0.28 -13.25 3.61
C THR A 371 -0.10 -14.52 2.80
N ALA A 372 -0.38 -15.68 3.42
CA ALA A 372 -0.35 -16.96 2.72
C ALA A 372 -1.41 -17.04 1.60
N ASN A 373 -2.47 -16.23 1.71
CA ASN A 373 -3.51 -16.08 0.70
C ASN A 373 -3.98 -14.62 0.64
N ASN A 374 -3.67 -13.94 -0.46
CA ASN A 374 -4.01 -12.52 -0.68
C ASN A 374 -5.52 -12.22 -0.66
N ASN A 375 -6.38 -13.23 -0.74
CA ASN A 375 -7.83 -13.09 -0.56
C ASN A 375 -8.26 -12.99 0.92
N GLN A 376 -7.37 -13.32 1.86
CA GLN A 376 -7.61 -13.13 3.30
C GLN A 376 -7.45 -11.66 3.72
N LEU A 377 -6.84 -10.85 2.87
CA LEU A 377 -6.73 -9.42 3.13
C LEU A 377 -8.08 -8.73 2.97
N GLY A 378 -8.34 -7.76 3.84
CA GLY A 378 -9.41 -6.80 3.67
C GLY A 378 -9.28 -6.08 2.32
N VAL A 379 -10.42 -5.63 1.77
CA VAL A 379 -10.41 -4.86 0.52
C VAL A 379 -9.52 -3.62 0.67
N ASP A 380 -9.58 -2.94 1.81
CA ASP A 380 -8.83 -1.74 2.18
C ASP A 380 -7.29 -1.87 2.16
N VAL A 381 -6.75 -3.10 2.20
CA VAL A 381 -5.32 -3.35 2.37
C VAL A 381 -4.70 -4.25 1.30
N SER A 382 -5.48 -4.69 0.31
CA SER A 382 -5.01 -5.58 -0.75
C SER A 382 -4.61 -4.79 -1.99
N MET A 383 -3.31 -4.71 -2.28
CA MET A 383 -2.83 -4.09 -3.53
C MET A 383 -3.41 -4.79 -4.76
N GLN A 384 -3.52 -6.12 -4.74
CA GLN A 384 -3.97 -6.91 -5.88
C GLN A 384 -5.42 -6.60 -6.25
N ARG A 385 -6.31 -6.42 -5.26
CA ARG A 385 -7.71 -6.06 -5.50
C ARG A 385 -7.87 -4.70 -6.15
N HIS A 386 -6.92 -3.79 -5.91
CA HIS A 386 -6.92 -2.43 -6.45
C HIS A 386 -5.94 -2.22 -7.59
N LEU A 387 -5.20 -3.25 -8.03
CA LEU A 387 -4.05 -3.04 -8.92
C LEU A 387 -4.45 -2.43 -10.26
N GLY A 388 -5.58 -2.85 -10.83
CA GLY A 388 -6.10 -2.30 -12.08
C GLY A 388 -6.52 -0.82 -11.94
N GLU A 389 -7.30 -0.53 -10.88
CA GLU A 389 -7.78 0.82 -10.56
C GLU A 389 -6.60 1.77 -10.22
N ASN A 390 -5.67 1.35 -9.37
CA ASN A 390 -4.44 2.07 -9.05
C ASN A 390 -3.61 2.33 -10.31
N ARG A 391 -3.38 1.32 -11.17
CA ARG A 391 -2.61 1.50 -12.41
C ARG A 391 -3.24 2.53 -13.33
N LYS A 392 -4.56 2.45 -13.53
CA LYS A 392 -5.29 3.41 -14.37
C LYS A 392 -5.17 4.83 -13.78
N LYS A 393 -5.46 4.99 -12.50
CA LYS A 393 -5.42 6.27 -11.80
C LYS A 393 -4.02 6.89 -11.79
N CYS A 394 -3.00 6.11 -11.41
CA CYS A 394 -1.62 6.58 -11.39
C CYS A 394 -1.12 6.92 -12.79
N LYS A 395 -1.58 6.21 -13.83
CA LYS A 395 -1.28 6.56 -15.22
C LYS A 395 -1.90 7.91 -15.61
N GLU A 396 -3.20 8.09 -15.38
CA GLU A 396 -3.91 9.34 -15.71
C GLU A 396 -3.34 10.55 -14.96
N ALA A 397 -3.07 10.41 -13.65
CA ALA A 397 -2.47 11.46 -12.84
C ALA A 397 -1.06 11.83 -13.32
N ARG A 398 -0.27 10.83 -13.71
CA ARG A 398 1.07 11.03 -14.25
C ARG A 398 1.05 11.72 -15.61
N GLU A 399 0.21 11.26 -16.53
CA GLU A 399 0.04 11.89 -17.84
C GLU A 399 -0.39 13.36 -17.69
N GLY A 400 -1.39 13.63 -16.83
CA GLY A 400 -1.85 14.99 -16.55
C GLY A 400 -0.79 15.88 -15.89
N TRP A 401 0.05 15.31 -15.03
CA TRP A 401 1.20 16.01 -14.44
C TRP A 401 2.24 16.35 -15.50
N TYR A 402 2.66 15.38 -16.31
CA TYR A 402 3.66 15.59 -17.37
C TYR A 402 3.21 16.57 -18.43
N GLU A 403 1.96 16.48 -18.89
CA GLU A 403 1.40 17.48 -19.81
C GLU A 403 1.48 18.89 -19.24
N ALA A 404 1.36 19.03 -17.92
CA ALA A 404 1.39 20.33 -17.27
C ALA A 404 2.81 20.86 -17.01
N VAL A 405 3.75 20.01 -16.58
CA VAL A 405 5.12 20.45 -16.20
C VAL A 405 6.16 20.30 -17.32
N GLY A 406 5.86 19.54 -18.38
CA GLY A 406 6.78 19.31 -19.50
C GLY A 406 7.98 18.39 -19.18
N GLU A 407 7.94 17.65 -18.07
CA GLU A 407 8.98 16.71 -17.66
C GLU A 407 8.88 15.34 -18.38
N LYS A 408 10.01 14.62 -18.46
CA LYS A 408 10.09 13.27 -19.06
C LYS A 408 9.87 12.17 -18.04
N GLU A 409 9.39 11.02 -18.51
CA GLU A 409 9.26 9.79 -17.73
C GLU A 409 10.60 9.33 -17.13
N HIS A 410 10.61 9.08 -15.82
CA HIS A 410 11.78 8.59 -15.09
C HIS A 410 11.44 7.36 -14.25
N GLY A 411 12.24 6.29 -14.38
CA GLY A 411 12.14 5.10 -13.51
C GLY A 411 10.90 4.23 -13.75
N PHE A 412 10.26 4.34 -14.93
CA PHE A 412 9.07 3.55 -15.26
C PHE A 412 9.47 2.20 -15.88
N SER A 413 8.90 1.09 -15.37
CA SER A 413 8.93 -0.18 -16.10
C SER A 413 7.75 -0.19 -17.06
N PHE A 414 8.01 0.10 -18.34
CA PHE A 414 7.10 -0.34 -19.37
C PHE A 414 7.20 -1.85 -19.38
N GLY A 415 6.26 -2.52 -18.69
CA GLY A 415 6.12 -3.96 -18.86
C GLY A 415 6.22 -4.28 -20.34
N THR A 416 7.13 -5.16 -20.73
CA THR A 416 7.15 -5.64 -22.11
C THR A 416 5.81 -6.32 -22.37
N ALA A 417 5.35 -6.38 -23.63
CA ALA A 417 4.11 -7.09 -23.98
C ALA A 417 4.09 -8.58 -23.54
N ASP A 418 5.23 -9.08 -23.05
CA ASP A 418 5.50 -10.42 -22.56
C ASP A 418 5.56 -10.54 -21.03
N GLU A 419 5.58 -9.44 -20.27
CA GLU A 419 5.52 -9.47 -18.81
C GLU A 419 4.08 -9.66 -18.31
N VAL A 420 3.82 -10.85 -17.76
CA VAL A 420 2.52 -11.29 -17.22
C VAL A 420 2.00 -10.38 -16.10
N ALA A 421 2.88 -9.68 -15.39
CA ALA A 421 2.53 -8.67 -14.40
C ALA A 421 3.75 -7.79 -14.10
N PRO A 422 3.87 -6.61 -14.74
CA PRO A 422 5.02 -5.74 -14.55
C PRO A 422 5.12 -5.28 -13.09
N PRO A 423 6.33 -4.95 -12.61
CA PRO A 423 6.52 -4.42 -11.28
C PRO A 423 5.66 -3.19 -11.01
N ALA A 424 5.24 -3.03 -9.75
CA ALA A 424 4.49 -1.84 -9.35
C ALA A 424 5.37 -0.58 -9.42
N ASN A 425 4.78 0.49 -9.94
CA ASN A 425 5.45 1.80 -10.03
C ASN A 425 5.36 2.55 -8.70
N ARG A 426 6.22 3.56 -8.52
CA ARG A 426 6.27 4.40 -7.32
C ARG A 426 4.91 5.01 -6.96
N GLY A 427 4.21 5.63 -7.91
CA GLY A 427 2.85 6.15 -7.70
C GLY A 427 1.84 5.09 -7.25
N GLU A 428 1.94 3.84 -7.74
CA GLU A 428 1.04 2.73 -7.37
C GLU A 428 1.29 2.26 -5.93
N LEU A 429 2.54 2.28 -5.48
CA LEU A 429 2.91 1.97 -4.10
C LEU A 429 2.55 3.08 -3.14
N PHE A 430 2.73 4.33 -3.57
CA PHE A 430 2.28 5.50 -2.85
C PHE A 430 0.77 5.45 -2.58
N GLU A 431 -0.02 5.16 -3.62
CA GLU A 431 -1.46 4.94 -3.50
C GLU A 431 -1.79 3.77 -2.56
N HIS A 432 -1.10 2.65 -2.72
CA HIS A 432 -1.33 1.49 -1.87
C HIS A 432 -1.04 1.76 -0.38
N MET A 433 0.05 2.47 -0.06
CA MET A 433 0.34 2.89 1.32
C MET A 433 -0.73 3.84 1.88
N ALA A 434 -1.26 4.73 1.05
CA ALA A 434 -2.34 5.64 1.44
C ALA A 434 -3.64 4.86 1.77
N HIS A 435 -3.96 3.82 0.98
CA HIS A 435 -5.08 2.90 1.27
C HIS A 435 -4.88 2.15 2.59
N VAL A 436 -3.69 1.57 2.82
CA VAL A 436 -3.41 0.85 4.06
C VAL A 436 -3.50 1.77 5.27
N ALA A 437 -2.94 2.99 5.19
CA ALA A 437 -3.05 3.99 6.25
C ALA A 437 -4.51 4.35 6.56
N HIS A 438 -5.34 4.52 5.52
CA HIS A 438 -6.76 4.78 5.67
C HIS A 438 -7.49 3.64 6.38
N GLY A 439 -7.27 2.41 5.91
CA GLY A 439 -7.83 1.20 6.52
C GLY A 439 -7.46 1.12 8.00
N LEU A 440 -6.17 1.26 8.32
CA LEU A 440 -5.66 1.28 9.70
C LEU A 440 -6.31 2.35 10.57
N ALA A 441 -6.51 3.56 10.05
CA ALA A 441 -7.06 4.67 10.81
C ALA A 441 -8.57 4.54 11.09
N LEU A 442 -9.34 3.89 10.19
CA LEU A 442 -10.80 3.87 10.27
C LEU A 442 -11.40 2.51 10.64
N ASN A 443 -10.82 1.41 10.14
CA ASN A 443 -11.42 0.08 10.24
C ASN A 443 -10.95 -0.70 11.48
N TYR A 444 -9.85 -0.27 12.11
CA TYR A 444 -9.24 -0.95 13.25
C TYR A 444 -9.42 -0.11 14.52
N PRO A 445 -10.41 -0.41 15.37
CA PRO A 445 -10.78 0.45 16.49
C PRO A 445 -9.66 0.63 17.52
N ASP A 446 -8.83 -0.40 17.73
CA ASP A 446 -7.68 -0.40 18.65
C ASP A 446 -6.36 0.05 18.00
N THR A 447 -6.43 0.68 16.82
CA THR A 447 -5.26 1.22 16.13
C THR A 447 -5.34 2.73 16.03
N LEU A 448 -4.31 3.41 16.51
CA LEU A 448 -4.19 4.86 16.45
C LEU A 448 -3.03 5.22 15.52
N VAL A 449 -3.34 5.78 14.36
CA VAL A 449 -2.37 6.26 13.37
C VAL A 449 -2.21 7.76 13.52
N SER A 450 -0.96 8.24 13.63
CA SER A 450 -0.67 9.68 13.72
C SER A 450 0.57 10.07 12.91
N GLU A 451 0.36 10.92 11.92
CA GLU A 451 1.37 11.56 11.07
C GLU A 451 1.90 12.84 11.72
N ASN A 452 2.97 13.41 11.16
CA ASN A 452 3.58 14.65 11.63
C ASN A 452 4.03 14.60 13.11
N CYS A 453 4.29 13.41 13.65
CA CYS A 453 4.59 13.12 15.05
C CYS A 453 6.00 12.54 15.22
N PRO A 454 7.06 13.32 14.97
CA PRO A 454 8.42 12.82 15.09
C PRO A 454 8.69 12.41 16.54
N VAL A 455 9.11 11.15 16.73
CA VAL A 455 9.49 10.62 18.04
C VAL A 455 10.84 11.18 18.42
N THR A 456 10.91 11.91 19.54
CA THR A 456 12.11 12.58 20.02
C THR A 456 12.78 11.85 21.18
N LYS A 457 12.03 10.98 21.88
CA LYS A 457 12.55 10.29 23.06
C LYS A 457 11.88 8.94 23.26
N ILE A 458 12.69 7.93 23.57
CA ILE A 458 12.24 6.61 24.03
C ILE A 458 13.02 6.28 25.30
N GLU A 459 12.32 6.00 26.39
CA GLU A 459 12.93 5.73 27.69
C GLU A 459 12.36 4.44 28.29
N LYS A 460 13.23 3.62 28.87
CA LYS A 460 12.78 2.50 29.70
C LYS A 460 12.20 3.06 31.01
N VAL A 461 11.01 2.61 31.38
CA VAL A 461 10.39 2.98 32.64
C VAL A 461 10.73 1.91 33.67
N ASP A 462 11.40 2.30 34.76
CA ASP A 462 11.62 1.42 35.89
C ASP A 462 10.34 1.35 36.75
N LYS A 463 9.81 0.15 36.91
CA LYS A 463 8.61 -0.14 37.69
C LYS A 463 8.91 -1.04 38.90
N GLY A 464 10.19 -1.28 39.20
CA GLY A 464 10.65 -2.18 40.27
C GLY A 464 10.71 -3.64 39.84
N GLU A 465 11.25 -4.49 40.72
CA GLU A 465 11.36 -5.93 40.49
C GLU A 465 9.96 -6.56 40.36
N ASN A 466 9.78 -7.45 39.36
CA ASN A 466 8.54 -8.16 39.03
C ASN A 466 7.41 -7.37 38.33
N GLN A 467 7.67 -6.16 37.85
CA GLN A 467 6.71 -5.44 36.99
C GLN A 467 7.05 -5.57 35.49
N PRO A 468 6.02 -5.54 34.61
CA PRO A 468 6.24 -5.61 33.17
C PRO A 468 7.12 -4.44 32.70
N HIS A 469 8.08 -4.75 31.84
CA HIS A 469 8.93 -3.75 31.23
C HIS A 469 8.09 -2.86 30.30
N LEU A 470 8.15 -1.55 30.51
CA LEU A 470 7.48 -0.57 29.67
C LEU A 470 8.49 0.41 29.10
N PHE A 471 8.20 0.90 27.89
CA PHE A 471 8.89 2.02 27.27
C PHE A 471 7.96 3.23 27.24
N LYS A 472 8.47 4.41 27.60
CA LYS A 472 7.81 5.68 27.37
C LYS A 472 8.28 6.26 26.04
N VAL A 473 7.34 6.46 25.12
CA VAL A 473 7.58 7.10 23.83
C VAL A 473 7.06 8.53 23.88
N THR A 474 7.89 9.49 23.47
CA THR A 474 7.55 10.91 23.43
C THR A 474 7.80 11.48 22.03
N THR A 475 6.83 12.24 21.51
CA THR A 475 6.96 12.97 20.24
C THR A 475 7.23 14.45 20.45
N GLU A 476 7.75 15.14 19.44
CA GLU A 476 7.92 16.61 19.45
C GLU A 476 6.62 17.36 19.76
N ASN A 477 5.48 16.90 19.22
CA ASN A 477 4.16 17.51 19.45
C ASN A 477 3.56 17.23 20.84
N GLY A 478 4.28 16.54 21.72
CA GLY A 478 3.85 16.28 23.09
C GLY A 478 3.03 15.01 23.32
N HIS A 479 2.88 14.13 22.33
CA HIS A 479 2.33 12.78 22.57
C HIS A 479 3.21 12.03 23.56
N GLN A 480 2.59 11.35 24.51
CA GLN A 480 3.24 10.48 25.46
C GLN A 480 2.42 9.21 25.63
N VAL A 481 3.04 8.06 25.35
CA VAL A 481 2.42 6.73 25.45
C VAL A 481 3.41 5.80 26.13
N LEU A 482 2.91 4.93 27.00
CA LEU A 482 3.67 3.78 27.48
C LEU A 482 3.39 2.58 26.58
N THR A 483 4.38 1.72 26.38
CA THR A 483 4.21 0.53 25.54
C THR A 483 4.96 -0.67 26.08
N ARG A 484 4.39 -1.85 25.87
CA ARG A 484 5.02 -3.15 26.21
C ARG A 484 6.07 -3.56 25.17
N SER A 485 5.91 -3.14 23.93
CA SER A 485 6.84 -3.43 22.84
C SER A 485 7.01 -2.26 21.86
N LEU A 486 8.10 -2.29 21.11
CA LEU A 486 8.47 -1.27 20.13
C LEU A 486 8.78 -1.93 18.78
N VAL A 487 8.22 -1.37 17.72
CA VAL A 487 8.65 -1.65 16.34
C VAL A 487 9.32 -0.40 15.79
N MET A 488 10.62 -0.47 15.58
CA MET A 488 11.40 0.63 15.00
C MET A 488 11.44 0.47 13.47
N ALA A 489 10.48 1.08 12.79
CA ALA A 489 10.30 1.04 11.33
C ALA A 489 10.66 2.37 10.66
N THR A 490 11.64 3.10 11.22
CA THR A 490 12.02 4.46 10.81
C THR A 490 12.77 4.52 9.46
N GLY A 491 13.09 3.36 8.87
CA GLY A 491 13.93 3.29 7.68
C GLY A 491 15.33 3.87 7.92
N PHE A 492 16.10 4.03 6.83
CA PHE A 492 17.39 4.74 6.83
C PHE A 492 17.17 6.20 6.43
N VAL A 493 16.18 6.86 7.03
CA VAL A 493 15.82 8.23 6.69
C VAL A 493 15.91 9.03 7.98
N GLY A 494 16.86 9.96 8.05
CA GLY A 494 16.99 10.96 9.11
C GLY A 494 15.73 11.82 9.21
N GLY A 495 15.62 12.60 10.29
CA GLY A 495 14.40 13.33 10.64
C GLY A 495 13.86 14.29 9.57
N ASP A 496 14.71 14.69 8.61
CA ASP A 496 14.39 15.59 7.49
C ASP A 496 14.32 14.89 6.12
N GLY A 497 14.32 13.55 6.04
CA GLY A 497 14.39 12.83 4.75
C GLY A 497 15.82 12.47 4.30
N GLU A 498 16.84 12.96 5.00
CA GLU A 498 18.25 12.71 4.71
C GLU A 498 18.62 11.23 4.90
N HIS A 499 19.57 10.68 4.15
CA HIS A 499 20.00 9.26 4.19
C HIS A 499 19.19 8.20 3.44
N ALA A 500 18.13 8.55 2.69
CA ALA A 500 17.47 7.60 1.75
C ALA A 500 18.46 6.92 0.76
N ARG A 501 19.71 7.39 0.68
CA ARG A 501 20.79 6.86 -0.17
C ARG A 501 22.11 6.45 0.52
N SER A 502 22.30 6.54 1.84
CA SER A 502 23.66 6.32 2.40
C SER A 502 23.71 5.23 3.45
N LEU A 503 23.91 3.99 3.00
CA LEU A 503 24.66 3.01 3.78
C LEU A 503 26.12 3.11 3.32
N LYS A 504 27.04 3.47 4.22
CA LYS A 504 28.50 3.35 4.02
C LYS A 504 28.93 1.97 3.52
N LEU A 505 28.11 0.94 3.75
CA LEU A 505 28.30 -0.42 3.26
C LEU A 505 28.21 -0.55 1.72
N PHE A 506 27.58 0.41 1.02
CA PHE A 506 27.47 0.42 -0.44
C PHE A 506 28.53 1.30 -1.12
N GLU A 507 29.23 2.18 -0.40
CA GLU A 507 30.34 2.97 -0.95
C GLU A 507 31.51 2.09 -1.42
N GLU A 508 31.74 0.94 -0.76
CA GLU A 508 32.76 -0.04 -1.18
C GLU A 508 32.35 -0.80 -2.47
N LEU A 509 31.04 -0.95 -2.71
CA LEU A 509 30.51 -1.62 -3.90
C LEU A 509 30.46 -0.69 -5.13
N GLU A 510 30.28 0.61 -4.91
CA GLU A 510 30.32 1.63 -5.98
C GLU A 510 31.75 1.95 -6.45
N GLN A 511 32.77 1.62 -5.66
CA GLN A 511 34.18 1.84 -6.01
C GLN A 511 34.82 0.74 -6.89
N GLN A 512 34.06 -0.25 -7.37
CA GLN A 512 34.56 -1.24 -8.32
C GLN A 512 34.02 -1.00 -9.74
N PRO A 513 34.73 -0.25 -10.61
CA PRO A 513 34.19 0.18 -11.91
C PRO A 513 34.24 -0.90 -12.98
N ASN A 514 34.67 -2.13 -12.68
CA ASN A 514 34.86 -3.18 -13.67
C ASN A 514 34.74 -4.58 -13.04
N SER A 515 33.52 -5.10 -12.90
CA SER A 515 33.33 -6.54 -13.04
C SER A 515 32.04 -6.78 -13.83
N GLY A 516 32.22 -7.26 -15.06
CA GLY A 516 31.17 -7.37 -16.06
C GLY A 516 30.08 -8.35 -15.67
N TRP A 517 28.97 -7.82 -15.20
CA TRP A 517 27.68 -8.51 -15.23
C TRP A 517 26.74 -7.74 -16.15
N THR A 518 26.45 -8.36 -17.28
CA THR A 518 25.39 -7.96 -18.20
C THR A 518 24.05 -8.33 -17.55
N ILE A 519 23.10 -7.39 -17.52
CA ILE A 519 21.69 -7.66 -17.21
C ILE A 519 21.07 -8.43 -18.36
#